data_AF-A0A7C9AFS7-F1
#
_entry.id   AF-A0A7C9AFS7-F1
#
_cell.length_a   1.000
_cell.length_b   1.000
_cell.length_c   1.000
_cell.angle_alpha   90.00
_cell.angle_beta   90.00
_cell.angle_gamma   90.00
#
_symmetry.space_group_name_H-M   'P 1'
#
loop_
_entity.id
_entity.type
_entity.pdbx_description
1 polymer ?
#
loop_
_entity_poly.entity_id
_entity_poly.type
_entity_poly.pdbx_seq_one_letter_code
_entity_poly.pdbx_strand_id
1 'polypeptide(L)'
;MPKLEKKLSEAAGREVVLWFMEEQKDGITKQVCLVQPKAEIDLQFEATSLSNPWGYFSAILLGISTFGTIAITSGFFVKPNATFDDYVSNVIPLFAGFLTILGVSEIATRWTADRYGVKLSPSFLVPSNWTGCLGVMNNYESLLPNKKALFDIPVARTASAYLTSLALAIAAFIQDGSFNGGDNALYVRPQFFENNPLFLFIQYVIGPYADELGNVLPYAVEGVGVPVDPLAFAGLLGMVVTSLNLLPIGRLEGGRIAQAVFGRSNAALLSFAGSLLLGIGGLSGSILCLAWGLFATFFRGGEELPARDEITPLGKDRFAWGIVLLLMGFLTLFPNGGGTFPSVFSAPFYRSDL
;
A
#
# COMPACT_ATOMS: atom_id res chain seq x y z
N MET A 1 -28.20 -7.47 20.91
CA MET A 1 -27.37 -6.63 21.81
C MET A 1 -26.98 -7.44 23.04
N PRO A 2 -25.71 -7.38 23.48
CA PRO A 2 -25.27 -8.08 24.68
C PRO A 2 -26.06 -7.59 25.90
N LYS A 3 -26.48 -8.52 26.77
CA LYS A 3 -27.33 -8.24 27.95
C LYS A 3 -26.78 -7.14 28.87
N LEU A 4 -25.46 -6.93 28.86
CA LEU A 4 -24.77 -5.94 29.70
C LEU A 4 -24.94 -4.50 29.18
N GLU A 5 -24.76 -4.28 27.88
CA GLU A 5 -24.89 -2.95 27.25
C GLU A 5 -26.31 -2.41 27.41
N LYS A 6 -27.31 -3.26 27.21
CA LYS A 6 -28.73 -2.89 27.41
C LYS A 6 -29.02 -2.47 28.85
N LYS A 7 -28.55 -3.25 29.83
CA LYS A 7 -28.75 -2.93 31.26
C LYS A 7 -28.06 -1.63 31.66
N LEU A 8 -26.84 -1.39 31.17
CA LEU A 8 -26.10 -0.15 31.46
C LEU A 8 -26.74 1.05 30.77
N SER A 9 -27.26 0.88 29.56
CA SER A 9 -27.99 1.93 28.86
C SER A 9 -29.30 2.30 29.59
N GLU A 10 -30.06 1.30 30.03
CA GLU A 10 -31.27 1.50 30.84
C GLU A 10 -30.96 2.19 32.17
N ALA A 11 -29.89 1.77 32.87
CA ALA A 11 -29.47 2.37 34.13
C ALA A 11 -28.94 3.81 33.97
N ALA A 12 -28.24 4.11 32.87
CA ALA A 12 -27.68 5.42 32.60
C ALA A 12 -28.69 6.40 31.96
N GLY A 13 -29.86 5.92 31.53
CA GLY A 13 -30.86 6.74 30.82
C GLY A 13 -30.40 7.24 29.44
N ARG A 14 -29.35 6.64 28.87
CA ARG A 14 -28.76 7.02 27.56
C ARG A 14 -28.11 5.82 26.89
N GLU A 15 -27.98 5.84 25.57
CA GLU A 15 -27.23 4.81 24.84
C GLU A 15 -25.74 4.88 25.18
N VAL A 16 -25.14 3.72 25.46
CA VAL A 16 -23.72 3.60 25.83
C VAL A 16 -23.03 2.57 24.95
N VAL A 17 -21.75 2.79 24.71
CA VAL A 17 -20.85 1.83 24.07
C VAL A 17 -19.89 1.30 25.12
N LEU A 18 -19.69 -0.01 25.08
CA LEU A 18 -18.71 -0.71 25.91
C LEU A 18 -17.42 -0.92 25.13
N TRP A 19 -16.32 -0.58 25.79
CA TRP A 19 -14.95 -0.77 25.35
C TRP A 19 -14.26 -1.76 26.27
N PHE A 20 -13.68 -2.80 25.70
CA PHE A 20 -12.88 -3.79 26.41
C PHE A 20 -11.42 -3.56 26.01
N MET A 21 -10.64 -3.03 26.94
CA MET A 21 -9.25 -2.61 26.70
C MET A 21 -8.33 -3.08 27.83
N GLU A 22 -7.03 -3.03 27.58
CA GLU A 22 -6.00 -3.26 28.59
C GLU A 22 -5.40 -1.92 29.03
N GLU A 23 -5.36 -1.68 30.33
CA GLU A 23 -4.68 -0.53 30.93
C GLU A 23 -3.42 -1.03 31.64
N GLN A 24 -2.26 -0.49 31.26
CA GLN A 24 -1.03 -0.69 32.01
C GLN A 24 -0.84 0.46 33.00
N LYS A 25 -0.89 0.13 34.29
CA LYS A 25 -0.62 1.06 35.38
C LYS A 25 0.26 0.40 36.43
N ASP A 26 1.34 1.07 36.81
CA ASP A 26 2.29 0.61 37.83
C ASP A 26 2.88 -0.79 37.55
N GLY A 27 3.16 -1.11 36.27
CA GLY A 27 3.70 -2.40 35.85
C GLY A 27 2.70 -3.57 35.85
N ILE A 28 1.42 -3.32 36.17
CA ILE A 28 0.36 -4.32 36.16
C ILE A 28 -0.55 -4.05 34.96
N THR A 29 -0.77 -5.07 34.13
CA THR A 29 -1.75 -5.01 33.03
C THR A 29 -3.11 -5.42 33.58
N LYS A 30 -4.08 -4.50 33.56
CA LYS A 30 -5.46 -4.74 34.00
C LYS A 30 -6.39 -4.70 32.81
N GLN A 31 -7.37 -5.59 32.80
CA GLN A 31 -8.47 -5.56 31.84
C GLN A 31 -9.54 -4.60 32.35
N VAL A 32 -9.90 -3.62 31.54
CA VAL A 32 -10.83 -2.56 31.89
C VAL A 32 -11.99 -2.56 30.91
N CYS A 33 -13.21 -2.42 31.45
CA CYS A 33 -14.41 -2.15 30.67
C CYS A 33 -14.77 -0.67 30.82
N LEU A 34 -14.53 0.12 29.78
CA LEU A 34 -14.87 1.55 29.77
C LEU A 34 -16.25 1.73 29.14
N VAL A 35 -17.10 2.52 29.80
CA VAL A 35 -18.45 2.83 29.36
C VAL A 35 -18.47 4.28 28.89
N GLN A 36 -18.78 4.49 27.61
CA GLN A 36 -18.83 5.82 27.02
C GLN A 36 -20.23 6.11 26.44
N PRO A 37 -20.76 7.34 26.54
CA PRO A 37 -21.99 7.72 25.86
C PRO A 37 -21.85 7.56 24.35
N LYS A 38 -22.81 6.89 23.71
CA LYS A 38 -22.78 6.65 22.27
C LYS A 38 -22.88 7.94 21.45
N ALA A 39 -23.62 8.94 21.95
CA ALA A 39 -23.77 10.23 21.29
C ALA A 39 -22.44 10.96 21.06
N GLU A 40 -21.47 10.85 21.97
CA GLU A 40 -20.14 11.44 21.80
C GLU A 40 -19.37 10.78 20.64
N ILE A 41 -19.51 9.46 20.53
CA ILE A 41 -18.87 8.66 19.48
C ILE A 41 -19.52 8.95 18.12
N ASP A 42 -20.85 8.97 18.08
CA ASP A 42 -21.60 9.27 16.86
C ASP A 42 -21.26 10.68 16.34
N LEU A 43 -21.11 11.67 17.24
CA LEU A 43 -20.63 13.02 16.88
C LEU A 43 -19.20 13.02 16.31
N GLN A 44 -18.30 12.20 16.85
CA GLN A 44 -16.95 12.06 16.30
C GLN A 44 -16.96 11.46 14.89
N PHE A 45 -17.79 10.44 14.66
CA PHE A 45 -17.95 9.85 13.33
C PHE A 45 -18.65 10.80 12.36
N GLU A 46 -19.65 11.56 12.81
CA GLU A 46 -20.32 12.55 11.96
C GLU A 46 -19.37 13.68 11.55
N ALA A 47 -18.52 14.16 12.48
CA ALA A 47 -17.51 15.17 12.20
C ALA A 47 -16.40 14.69 11.25
N THR A 48 -16.13 13.38 11.21
CA THR A 48 -15.10 12.77 10.35
C THR A 48 -15.66 12.06 9.12
N SER A 49 -16.99 11.99 9.00
CA SER A 49 -17.68 11.32 7.91
C SER A 49 -17.46 12.09 6.61
N LEU A 50 -17.07 11.33 5.59
CA LEU A 50 -16.89 11.83 4.23
C LEU A 50 -17.99 11.28 3.30
N SER A 51 -19.00 10.59 3.84
CA SER A 51 -20.21 10.17 3.13
C SER A 51 -21.20 11.32 2.92
N ASN A 52 -20.71 12.52 2.65
CA ASN A 52 -21.51 13.70 2.34
C ASN A 52 -21.31 14.10 0.86
N PRO A 53 -22.17 14.93 0.26
CA PRO A 53 -22.06 15.30 -1.15
C PRO A 53 -20.68 15.86 -1.53
N TRP A 54 -20.04 16.62 -0.63
CA TRP A 54 -18.70 17.16 -0.82
C TRP A 54 -17.62 16.09 -0.82
N GLY A 55 -17.71 15.08 0.05
CA GLY A 55 -16.79 13.96 0.08
C GLY A 55 -16.91 13.09 -1.17
N TYR A 56 -18.12 12.87 -1.69
CA TYR A 56 -18.30 12.22 -3.00
C TYR A 56 -17.75 13.07 -4.15
N PHE A 57 -17.97 14.40 -4.13
CA PHE A 57 -17.39 15.31 -5.12
C PHE A 57 -15.85 15.27 -5.09
N SER A 58 -15.25 15.33 -3.90
CA SER A 58 -13.80 15.20 -3.73
C SER A 58 -13.28 13.83 -4.18
N ALA A 59 -14.01 12.74 -3.90
CA ALA A 59 -13.65 11.40 -4.36
C ALA A 59 -13.66 11.30 -5.89
N ILE A 60 -14.66 11.89 -6.54
CA ILE A 60 -14.74 11.94 -8.01
C ILE A 60 -13.60 12.79 -8.58
N LEU A 61 -13.35 13.98 -8.03
CA LEU A 61 -12.28 14.85 -8.48
C LEU A 61 -10.90 14.19 -8.35
N LEU A 62 -10.67 13.52 -7.23
CA LEU A 62 -9.45 12.76 -6.96
C LEU A 62 -9.33 11.50 -7.84
N GLY A 63 -10.45 10.85 -8.16
CA GLY A 63 -10.49 9.77 -9.14
C GLY A 63 -10.10 10.24 -10.54
N ILE A 64 -10.68 11.35 -11.01
CA ILE A 64 -10.36 11.94 -12.32
C ILE A 64 -8.89 12.36 -12.37
N SER A 65 -8.38 13.02 -11.33
CA SER A 65 -6.97 13.43 -11.28
C SER A 65 -6.02 12.23 -11.20
N THR A 66 -6.41 11.16 -10.51
CA THR A 66 -5.65 9.91 -10.49
C THR A 66 -5.62 9.26 -11.86
N PHE A 67 -6.74 9.21 -12.58
CA PHE A 67 -6.74 8.68 -13.95
C PHE A 67 -5.87 9.52 -14.89
N GLY A 68 -5.94 10.85 -14.76
CA GLY A 68 -5.08 11.76 -15.52
C GLY A 68 -3.59 11.57 -15.22
N THR A 69 -3.23 11.42 -13.94
CA THR A 69 -1.83 11.20 -13.55
C THR A 69 -1.32 9.83 -13.95
N ILE A 70 -2.11 8.75 -13.83
CA ILE A 70 -1.72 7.44 -14.38
C ILE A 70 -1.48 7.53 -15.89
N ALA A 71 -2.37 8.19 -16.65
CA ALA A 71 -2.19 8.35 -18.09
C ALA A 71 -0.93 9.16 -18.45
N ILE A 72 -0.69 10.28 -17.76
CA ILE A 72 0.50 11.13 -17.98
C ILE A 72 1.78 10.37 -17.60
N THR A 73 1.81 9.74 -16.42
CA THR A 73 2.96 8.96 -15.94
C THR A 73 3.25 7.78 -16.88
N SER A 74 2.22 7.09 -17.36
CA SER A 74 2.36 6.02 -18.36
C SER A 74 2.97 6.53 -19.67
N GLY A 75 2.61 7.75 -20.08
CA GLY A 75 3.17 8.40 -21.26
C GLY A 75 4.68 8.67 -21.18
N PHE A 76 5.24 8.87 -19.98
CA PHE A 76 6.68 9.07 -19.80
C PHE A 76 7.53 7.80 -20.03
N PHE A 77 6.91 6.61 -20.02
CA PHE A 77 7.61 5.34 -20.24
C PHE A 77 7.62 4.89 -21.70
N VAL A 78 6.93 5.61 -22.58
CA VAL A 78 6.86 5.28 -24.02
C VAL A 78 8.13 5.75 -24.75
N LYS A 79 8.52 5.03 -25.80
CA LYS A 79 9.69 5.33 -26.64
C LYS A 79 9.73 6.79 -27.14
N PRO A 80 10.93 7.40 -27.31
CA PRO A 80 11.06 8.69 -27.99
C PRO A 80 10.46 8.63 -29.40
N ASN A 81 9.68 9.65 -29.80
CA ASN A 81 8.95 9.71 -31.08
C ASN A 81 7.81 8.69 -31.25
N ALA A 82 7.17 8.26 -30.15
CA ALA A 82 6.00 7.40 -30.19
C ALA A 82 4.85 7.99 -31.03
N THR A 83 4.24 7.14 -31.87
CA THR A 83 3.01 7.46 -32.58
C THR A 83 1.79 7.38 -31.64
N PHE A 84 0.64 7.87 -32.08
CA PHE A 84 -0.61 7.73 -31.32
C PHE A 84 -0.95 6.25 -31.06
N ASP A 85 -0.68 5.37 -32.04
CA ASP A 85 -0.93 3.94 -31.91
C ASP A 85 -0.01 3.25 -30.89
N ASP A 86 1.24 3.70 -30.78
CA ASP A 86 2.17 3.25 -29.74
C ASP A 86 1.72 3.71 -28.35
N TYR A 87 1.14 4.92 -28.25
CA TYR A 87 0.61 5.41 -26.99
C TYR A 87 -0.59 4.58 -26.56
N VAL A 88 -1.53 4.30 -27.47
CA VAL A 88 -2.69 3.44 -27.22
C VAL A 88 -2.26 2.04 -26.81
N SER A 89 -1.29 1.44 -27.50
CA SER A 89 -0.86 0.05 -27.27
C SER A 89 -0.11 -0.15 -25.96
N ASN A 90 0.57 0.89 -25.45
CA ASN A 90 1.37 0.80 -24.22
C ASN A 90 0.66 1.38 -22.99
N VAL A 91 -0.04 2.51 -23.15
CA VAL A 91 -0.67 3.22 -22.04
C VAL A 91 -1.96 2.53 -21.62
N ILE A 92 -2.74 1.96 -22.56
CA ILE A 92 -4.00 1.30 -22.20
C ILE A 92 -3.76 0.05 -21.33
N PRO A 93 -2.85 -0.88 -21.67
CA PRO A 93 -2.62 -2.05 -20.82
C PRO A 93 -2.04 -1.67 -19.45
N LEU A 94 -1.12 -0.71 -19.39
CA LEU A 94 -0.56 -0.20 -18.13
C LEU A 94 -1.66 0.43 -17.25
N PHE A 95 -2.49 1.30 -17.84
CA PHE A 95 -3.63 1.92 -17.17
C PHE A 95 -4.66 0.88 -16.69
N ALA A 96 -5.02 -0.08 -17.55
CA ALA A 96 -5.94 -1.15 -17.23
C ALA A 96 -5.41 -2.05 -16.10
N GLY A 97 -4.10 -2.34 -16.08
CA GLY A 97 -3.44 -3.05 -15.00
C GLY A 97 -3.61 -2.34 -13.66
N PHE A 98 -3.33 -1.03 -13.60
CA PHE A 98 -3.53 -0.24 -12.39
C PHE A 98 -4.99 -0.21 -11.93
N LEU A 99 -5.94 0.02 -12.84
CA LEU A 99 -7.37 -0.01 -12.50
C LEU A 99 -7.80 -1.36 -11.94
N THR A 100 -7.26 -2.44 -12.49
CA THR A 100 -7.56 -3.80 -12.04
C THR A 100 -7.05 -4.00 -10.61
N ILE A 101 -5.81 -3.62 -10.32
CA ILE A 101 -5.22 -3.74 -8.98
C ILE A 101 -6.01 -2.91 -7.95
N LEU A 102 -6.30 -1.65 -8.27
CA LEU A 102 -7.06 -0.75 -7.40
C LEU A 102 -8.51 -1.22 -7.21
N GLY A 103 -9.16 -1.66 -8.28
CA GLY A 103 -10.54 -2.17 -8.24
C GLY A 103 -10.68 -3.44 -7.42
N VAL A 104 -9.83 -4.45 -7.66
CA VAL A 104 -9.87 -5.72 -6.93
C VAL A 104 -9.59 -5.50 -5.44
N SER A 105 -8.58 -4.68 -5.12
CA SER A 105 -8.23 -4.41 -3.73
C SER A 105 -9.32 -3.63 -2.98
N GLU A 106 -9.97 -2.68 -3.64
CA GLU A 106 -11.08 -1.94 -3.03
C GLU A 106 -12.31 -2.83 -2.81
N ILE A 107 -12.65 -3.70 -3.77
CA ILE A 107 -13.74 -4.67 -3.64
C ILE A 107 -13.47 -5.62 -2.47
N ALA A 108 -12.26 -6.19 -2.39
CA ALA A 108 -11.87 -7.11 -1.32
C ALA A 108 -11.97 -6.43 0.06
N THR A 109 -11.57 -5.15 0.15
CA THR A 109 -11.64 -4.39 1.39
C THR A 109 -13.09 -4.12 1.79
N ARG A 110 -13.92 -3.61 0.87
CA ARG A 110 -15.33 -3.31 1.14
C ARG A 110 -16.10 -4.57 1.53
N TRP A 111 -15.84 -5.68 0.85
CA TRP A 111 -16.45 -6.95 1.19
C TRP A 111 -16.05 -7.47 2.57
N THR A 112 -14.77 -7.32 2.93
CA THR A 112 -14.29 -7.71 4.27
C THR A 112 -14.85 -6.80 5.36
N ALA A 113 -14.93 -5.49 5.11
CA ALA A 113 -15.54 -4.53 6.04
C ALA A 113 -17.04 -4.82 6.25
N ASP A 114 -17.78 -5.12 5.19
CA ASP A 114 -19.20 -5.48 5.27
C ASP A 114 -19.43 -6.76 6.10
N ARG A 115 -18.57 -7.77 5.94
CA ARG A 115 -18.59 -8.98 6.79
C ARG A 115 -18.39 -8.68 8.29
N TYR A 116 -17.65 -7.62 8.60
CA TYR A 116 -17.47 -7.15 9.98
C TYR A 116 -18.51 -6.11 10.41
N GLY A 117 -19.44 -5.72 9.53
CA GLY A 117 -20.44 -4.68 9.79
C GLY A 117 -19.83 -3.28 9.93
N VAL A 118 -18.67 -3.05 9.31
CA VAL A 118 -17.92 -1.78 9.38
C VAL A 118 -18.24 -0.93 8.15
N LYS A 119 -18.69 0.31 8.38
CA LYS A 119 -18.94 1.29 7.32
C LYS A 119 -17.64 1.99 6.93
N LEU A 120 -17.37 2.01 5.63
CA LEU A 120 -16.24 2.71 5.03
C LEU A 120 -16.72 3.95 4.29
N SER A 121 -15.92 5.01 4.35
CA SER A 121 -16.10 6.21 3.51
C SER A 121 -16.01 5.87 2.02
N PRO A 122 -16.40 6.82 1.13
CA PRO A 122 -16.04 6.76 -0.29
C PRO A 122 -14.54 6.53 -0.48
N SER A 123 -14.20 5.94 -1.63
CA SER A 123 -12.83 5.56 -1.98
C SER A 123 -12.12 6.77 -2.57
N PHE A 124 -11.09 7.27 -1.87
CA PHE A 124 -10.29 8.40 -2.33
C PHE A 124 -9.02 7.89 -3.00
N LEU A 125 -8.97 7.98 -4.32
CA LEU A 125 -7.80 7.66 -5.13
C LEU A 125 -6.81 8.83 -5.06
N VAL A 126 -5.60 8.61 -4.57
CA VAL A 126 -4.64 9.72 -4.43
C VAL A 126 -3.70 9.79 -5.62
N PRO A 127 -3.72 10.90 -6.39
CA PRO A 127 -2.89 11.05 -7.57
C PRO A 127 -1.41 11.18 -7.19
N SER A 128 -0.54 10.64 -8.05
CA SER A 128 0.92 10.70 -7.89
C SER A 128 1.59 10.99 -9.20
N ASN A 129 2.51 11.95 -9.23
CA ASN A 129 3.33 12.18 -10.41
C ASN A 129 4.42 11.11 -10.60
N TRP A 130 4.68 10.28 -9.59
CA TRP A 130 5.73 9.26 -9.64
C TRP A 130 5.20 7.89 -10.08
N THR A 131 4.15 7.40 -9.43
CA THR A 131 3.56 6.06 -9.66
C THR A 131 2.21 6.12 -10.36
N GLY A 132 1.74 7.31 -10.74
CA GLY A 132 0.36 7.54 -11.20
C GLY A 132 -0.64 7.59 -10.03
N CYS A 133 -0.59 6.62 -9.12
CA CYS A 133 -1.44 6.57 -7.92
C CYS A 133 -0.62 6.21 -6.67
N LEU A 134 -0.88 6.88 -5.54
CA LEU A 134 -0.33 6.51 -4.23
C LEU A 134 -1.14 5.41 -3.54
N GLY A 135 -2.38 5.16 -4.00
CA GLY A 135 -3.28 4.15 -3.47
C GLY A 135 -4.69 4.67 -3.23
N VAL A 136 -5.52 3.80 -2.65
CA VAL A 136 -6.90 4.09 -2.27
C VAL A 136 -6.98 4.34 -0.77
N MET A 137 -7.66 5.41 -0.39
CA MET A 137 -7.86 5.77 1.01
C MET A 137 -9.33 5.72 1.37
N ASN A 138 -9.61 5.12 2.52
CA ASN A 138 -10.92 5.13 3.14
C ASN A 138 -10.76 5.35 4.64
N ASN A 139 -11.72 6.07 5.20
CA ASN A 139 -11.87 6.24 6.64
C ASN A 139 -12.92 5.27 7.16
N TYR A 140 -12.75 4.81 8.41
CA TYR A 140 -13.78 4.06 9.11
C TYR A 140 -14.83 5.05 9.62
N GLU A 141 -16.07 4.90 9.17
CA GLU A 141 -17.21 5.73 9.58
C GLU A 141 -18.07 5.04 10.64
N SER A 142 -17.56 3.94 11.20
CA SER A 142 -18.20 3.21 12.29
C SER A 142 -17.14 2.55 13.18
N LEU A 143 -17.54 2.20 14.39
CA LEU A 143 -16.70 1.47 15.33
C LEU A 143 -16.27 0.11 14.79
N LEU A 144 -15.00 -0.23 15.00
CA LEU A 144 -14.48 -1.56 14.75
C LEU A 144 -14.97 -2.51 15.85
N PRO A 145 -15.54 -3.68 15.51
CA PRO A 145 -16.11 -4.58 16.51
C PRO A 145 -15.04 -5.26 17.37
N ASN A 146 -13.87 -5.55 16.80
CA ASN A 146 -12.81 -6.29 17.48
C ASN A 146 -11.43 -6.04 16.82
N LYS A 147 -10.37 -6.43 17.52
CA LYS A 147 -8.99 -6.38 17.02
C LYS A 147 -8.79 -7.14 15.70
N LYS A 148 -9.59 -8.19 15.45
CA LYS A 148 -9.54 -8.96 14.20
C LYS A 148 -9.99 -8.15 12.99
N ALA A 149 -11.03 -7.31 13.13
CA ALA A 149 -11.45 -6.41 12.06
C ALA A 149 -10.38 -5.37 11.73
N LEU A 150 -9.68 -4.84 12.75
CA LEU A 150 -8.56 -3.93 12.58
C LEU A 150 -7.40 -4.56 11.78
N PHE A 151 -7.25 -5.89 11.82
CA PHE A 151 -6.24 -6.63 11.07
C PHE A 151 -6.73 -7.14 9.71
N ASP A 152 -7.90 -7.79 9.65
CA ASP A 152 -8.36 -8.49 8.46
C ASP A 152 -8.72 -7.52 7.33
N ILE A 153 -9.26 -6.32 7.63
CA ILE A 153 -9.61 -5.32 6.62
C ILE A 153 -8.37 -4.81 5.86
N PRO A 154 -7.32 -4.27 6.52
CA PRO A 154 -6.10 -3.85 5.82
C PRO A 154 -5.40 -5.03 5.12
N VAL A 155 -5.37 -6.20 5.76
CA VAL A 155 -4.75 -7.41 5.17
C VAL A 155 -5.46 -7.84 3.89
N ALA A 156 -6.79 -7.81 3.87
CA ALA A 156 -7.55 -8.15 2.67
C ALA A 156 -7.21 -7.21 1.50
N ARG A 157 -7.08 -5.91 1.77
CA ARG A 157 -6.65 -4.92 0.77
C ARG A 157 -5.26 -5.23 0.24
N THR A 158 -4.29 -5.33 1.14
CA THR A 158 -2.87 -5.52 0.79
C THR A 158 -2.64 -6.85 0.09
N ALA A 159 -3.20 -7.94 0.60
CA ALA A 159 -3.04 -9.27 0.03
C ALA A 159 -3.67 -9.37 -1.36
N SER A 160 -4.88 -8.85 -1.55
CA SER A 160 -5.53 -8.86 -2.86
C SER A 160 -4.80 -7.98 -3.87
N ALA A 161 -4.25 -6.83 -3.46
CA ALA A 161 -3.42 -5.98 -4.31
C ALA A 161 -2.15 -6.72 -4.76
N TYR A 162 -1.38 -7.31 -3.83
CA TYR A 162 -0.20 -8.09 -4.17
C TYR A 162 -0.50 -9.28 -5.07
N LEU A 163 -1.54 -10.06 -4.76
CA LEU A 163 -1.92 -11.23 -5.56
C LEU A 163 -2.34 -10.83 -6.97
N THR A 164 -3.10 -9.73 -7.10
CA THR A 164 -3.51 -9.20 -8.41
C THR A 164 -2.30 -8.68 -9.18
N SER A 165 -1.42 -7.91 -8.54
CA SER A 165 -0.16 -7.45 -9.11
C SER A 165 0.72 -8.60 -9.62
N LEU A 166 0.84 -9.66 -8.83
CA LEU A 166 1.62 -10.85 -9.18
C LEU A 166 0.97 -11.62 -10.33
N ALA A 167 -0.35 -11.79 -10.30
CA ALA A 167 -1.10 -12.45 -11.36
C ALA A 167 -0.99 -11.70 -12.69
N LEU A 168 -1.07 -10.37 -12.67
CA LEU A 168 -0.91 -9.54 -13.87
C LEU A 168 0.53 -9.64 -14.42
N ALA A 169 1.54 -9.61 -13.55
CA ALA A 169 2.92 -9.80 -13.97
C ALA A 169 3.14 -11.17 -14.62
N ILE A 170 2.66 -12.26 -14.01
CA ILE A 170 2.77 -13.60 -14.58
C ILE A 170 1.99 -13.71 -15.89
N ALA A 171 0.76 -13.18 -15.96
CA ALA A 171 -0.05 -13.23 -17.17
C ALA A 171 0.62 -12.51 -18.34
N ALA A 172 1.21 -11.34 -18.08
CA ALA A 172 1.98 -10.59 -19.07
C ALA A 172 3.15 -11.41 -19.61
N PHE A 173 3.94 -12.04 -18.73
CA PHE A 173 5.07 -12.87 -19.14
C PHE A 173 4.66 -14.10 -19.95
N ILE A 174 3.52 -14.73 -19.61
CA ILE A 174 3.00 -15.87 -20.38
C ILE A 174 2.50 -15.41 -21.76
N GLN A 175 1.83 -14.26 -21.83
CA GLN A 175 1.26 -13.73 -23.07
C GLN A 175 2.33 -13.29 -24.07
N ASP A 176 3.37 -12.61 -23.59
CA ASP A 176 4.48 -12.15 -24.43
C ASP A 176 5.38 -13.31 -24.89
N GLY A 177 5.38 -14.44 -24.17
CA GLY A 177 6.28 -15.58 -24.44
C GLY A 177 7.77 -15.23 -24.27
N SER A 178 8.03 -14.01 -23.79
CA SER A 178 9.32 -13.39 -23.53
C SER A 178 9.16 -12.45 -22.34
N PHE A 179 10.27 -11.96 -21.80
CA PHE A 179 10.29 -11.00 -20.69
C PHE A 179 10.56 -9.57 -21.16
N ASN A 180 10.67 -9.35 -22.48
CA ASN A 180 11.08 -8.09 -23.08
C ASN A 180 9.90 -7.19 -23.52
N GLY A 181 8.65 -7.62 -23.37
CA GLY A 181 7.47 -6.85 -23.81
C GLY A 181 7.20 -6.89 -25.32
N GLY A 182 7.82 -7.83 -26.03
CA GLY A 182 7.61 -8.09 -27.46
C GLY A 182 7.69 -6.82 -28.33
N ASP A 183 6.74 -6.68 -29.23
CA ASP A 183 6.64 -5.54 -30.17
C ASP A 183 6.23 -4.22 -29.47
N ASN A 184 5.70 -4.29 -28.24
CA ASN A 184 5.14 -3.17 -27.47
C ASN A 184 5.84 -2.99 -26.12
N ALA A 185 7.17 -3.03 -26.12
CA ALA A 185 7.96 -2.87 -24.90
C ALA A 185 7.94 -1.42 -24.38
N LEU A 186 7.71 -1.25 -23.07
CA LEU A 186 8.03 -0.01 -22.34
C LEU A 186 9.49 -0.01 -21.92
N TYR A 187 10.13 1.15 -21.93
CA TYR A 187 11.52 1.28 -21.49
C TYR A 187 11.58 1.91 -20.11
N VAL A 188 12.00 1.11 -19.13
CA VAL A 188 12.07 1.49 -17.72
C VAL A 188 13.52 1.72 -17.32
N ARG A 189 13.77 2.78 -16.55
CA ARG A 189 15.11 3.10 -16.07
C ARG A 189 15.69 1.99 -15.17
N PRO A 190 16.93 1.53 -15.37
CA PRO A 190 17.54 0.45 -14.58
C PRO A 190 17.52 0.68 -13.06
N GLN A 191 17.60 1.95 -12.63
CA GLN A 191 17.56 2.33 -11.21
C GLN A 191 16.27 1.90 -10.50
N PHE A 192 15.18 1.65 -11.25
CA PHE A 192 13.95 1.10 -10.69
C PHE A 192 14.11 -0.35 -10.20
N PHE A 193 14.97 -1.15 -10.84
CA PHE A 193 15.17 -2.56 -10.49
C PHE A 193 16.30 -2.75 -9.48
N GLU A 194 17.39 -2.01 -9.63
CA GLU A 194 18.61 -2.18 -8.83
C GLU A 194 18.40 -1.92 -7.32
N ASN A 195 17.47 -1.02 -6.98
CA ASN A 195 17.23 -0.61 -5.60
C ASN A 195 16.31 -1.55 -4.82
N ASN A 196 15.66 -2.52 -5.46
CA ASN A 196 14.60 -3.34 -4.87
C ASN A 196 14.99 -4.84 -4.83
N PRO A 197 15.31 -5.43 -3.65
CA PRO A 197 15.83 -6.79 -3.56
C PRO A 197 14.82 -7.85 -4.00
N LEU A 198 13.51 -7.61 -3.81
CA LEU A 198 12.47 -8.49 -4.36
C LEU A 198 12.46 -8.48 -5.89
N PHE A 199 12.65 -7.32 -6.53
CA PHE A 199 12.70 -7.26 -8.00
C PHE A 199 13.98 -7.86 -8.56
N LEU A 200 15.11 -7.69 -7.86
CA LEU A 200 16.33 -8.41 -8.18
C LEU A 200 16.16 -9.93 -8.07
N PHE A 201 15.46 -10.40 -7.03
CA PHE A 201 15.15 -11.83 -6.88
C PHE A 201 14.21 -12.32 -7.98
N ILE A 202 13.15 -11.57 -8.31
CA ILE A 202 12.26 -11.89 -9.42
C ILE A 202 13.07 -11.98 -10.72
N GLN A 203 13.93 -11.00 -11.00
CA GLN A 203 14.83 -11.01 -12.15
C GLN A 203 15.79 -12.22 -12.13
N TYR A 204 16.31 -12.60 -10.97
CA TYR A 204 17.20 -13.75 -10.84
C TYR A 204 16.48 -15.09 -11.08
N VAL A 205 15.30 -15.28 -10.48
CA VAL A 205 14.50 -16.52 -10.58
C VAL A 205 13.91 -16.69 -11.98
N ILE A 206 13.49 -15.60 -12.60
CA ILE A 206 13.03 -15.58 -13.99
C ILE A 206 14.18 -15.90 -14.95
N GLY A 207 15.42 -15.84 -14.48
CA GLY A 207 16.62 -16.07 -15.24
C GLY A 207 17.17 -14.74 -15.74
N PRO A 208 18.51 -14.61 -15.85
CA PRO A 208 19.06 -13.47 -16.54
C PRO A 208 18.49 -13.46 -17.96
N TYR A 209 18.07 -12.30 -18.43
CA TYR A 209 17.76 -12.03 -19.82
C TYR A 209 18.87 -12.61 -20.69
N ALA A 210 18.70 -13.85 -21.13
CA ALA A 210 19.66 -14.59 -21.91
C ALA A 210 19.11 -14.61 -23.33
N ASP A 211 19.85 -14.01 -24.25
CA ASP A 211 19.71 -14.41 -25.63
C ASP A 211 20.14 -15.87 -25.79
N GLU A 212 19.97 -16.44 -26.98
CA GLU A 212 20.41 -17.80 -27.31
C GLU A 212 21.94 -18.02 -27.11
N LEU A 213 22.70 -16.98 -26.77
CA LEU A 213 24.15 -16.96 -26.59
C LEU A 213 24.59 -16.90 -25.11
N GLY A 214 23.68 -16.84 -24.14
CA GLY A 214 23.98 -17.02 -22.72
C GLY A 214 24.71 -15.85 -22.04
N ASN A 215 24.64 -14.65 -22.61
CA ASN A 215 25.23 -13.46 -22.00
C ASN A 215 24.31 -12.90 -20.90
N VAL A 216 24.88 -12.73 -19.69
CA VAL A 216 24.14 -12.30 -18.50
C VAL A 216 24.17 -10.76 -18.40
N LEU A 217 23.23 -10.12 -19.13
CA LEU A 217 22.91 -8.68 -19.28
C LEU A 217 23.97 -7.78 -19.99
N PRO A 218 23.56 -6.82 -20.88
CA PRO A 218 22.50 -5.83 -20.65
C PRO A 218 21.55 -5.56 -21.86
N TYR A 219 20.23 -5.71 -21.68
CA TYR A 219 19.23 -5.12 -22.60
C TYR A 219 18.76 -3.74 -22.17
N ALA A 220 19.50 -3.06 -21.26
CA ALA A 220 19.32 -1.62 -21.16
C ALA A 220 19.81 -1.03 -22.48
N VAL A 221 18.89 -0.68 -23.38
CA VAL A 221 19.26 0.04 -24.60
C VAL A 221 19.90 1.34 -24.13
N GLU A 222 21.14 1.57 -24.53
CA GLU A 222 21.95 2.68 -24.03
C GLU A 222 21.20 4.01 -24.26
N GLY A 223 20.94 4.74 -23.17
CA GLY A 223 20.14 5.97 -23.20
C GLY A 223 18.62 5.82 -23.17
N VAL A 224 18.06 4.59 -23.18
CA VAL A 224 16.61 4.34 -23.23
C VAL A 224 16.10 3.54 -22.01
N GLY A 225 16.77 2.45 -21.62
CA GLY A 225 16.42 1.65 -20.43
C GLY A 225 16.09 0.18 -20.71
N VAL A 226 15.55 -0.51 -19.71
CA VAL A 226 15.20 -1.94 -19.74
C VAL A 226 13.81 -2.11 -20.37
N PRO A 227 13.67 -2.93 -21.43
CA PRO A 227 12.38 -3.22 -22.05
C PRO A 227 11.53 -4.13 -21.15
N VAL A 228 10.27 -3.77 -20.92
CA VAL A 228 9.34 -4.50 -20.05
C VAL A 228 7.94 -4.43 -20.66
N ASP A 229 7.18 -5.52 -20.54
CA ASP A 229 5.77 -5.52 -20.89
C ASP A 229 4.97 -4.49 -20.05
N PRO A 230 4.11 -3.66 -20.65
CA PRO A 230 3.34 -2.64 -19.92
C PRO A 230 2.49 -3.20 -18.77
N LEU A 231 1.88 -4.37 -18.96
CA LEU A 231 1.05 -5.01 -17.93
C LEU A 231 1.92 -5.61 -16.82
N ALA A 232 3.07 -6.19 -17.16
CA ALA A 232 4.04 -6.65 -16.17
C ALA A 232 4.55 -5.50 -15.30
N PHE A 233 4.87 -4.37 -15.94
CA PHE A 233 5.31 -3.17 -15.23
C PHE A 233 4.22 -2.60 -14.31
N ALA A 234 2.95 -2.64 -14.73
CA ALA A 234 1.81 -2.28 -13.88
C ALA A 234 1.76 -3.16 -12.61
N GLY A 235 1.96 -4.47 -12.78
CA GLY A 235 2.03 -5.44 -11.69
C GLY A 235 3.14 -5.09 -10.68
N LEU A 236 4.36 -4.91 -11.18
CA LEU A 236 5.53 -4.57 -10.35
C LEU A 236 5.35 -3.23 -9.63
N LEU A 237 4.93 -2.16 -10.32
CA LEU A 237 4.64 -0.87 -9.70
C LEU A 237 3.53 -0.99 -8.64
N GLY A 238 2.49 -1.78 -8.91
CA GLY A 238 1.44 -2.07 -7.93
C GLY A 238 1.97 -2.71 -6.64
N MET A 239 2.98 -3.59 -6.73
CA MET A 239 3.65 -4.14 -5.55
C MET A 239 4.40 -3.06 -4.76
N VAL A 240 5.10 -2.14 -5.44
CA VAL A 240 5.79 -1.02 -4.77
C VAL A 240 4.80 -0.13 -4.03
N VAL A 241 3.72 0.30 -4.70
CA VAL A 241 2.68 1.15 -4.09
C VAL A 241 2.01 0.44 -2.92
N THR A 242 1.73 -0.85 -3.05
CA THR A 242 1.16 -1.66 -1.97
C THR A 242 2.13 -1.76 -0.78
N SER A 243 3.42 -1.92 -1.04
CA SER A 243 4.46 -1.97 0.00
C SER A 243 4.61 -0.65 0.74
N LEU A 244 4.52 0.49 0.04
CA LEU A 244 4.57 1.82 0.66
C LEU A 244 3.40 2.03 1.64
N ASN A 245 2.22 1.54 1.28
CA ASN A 245 1.04 1.53 2.16
C ASN A 245 1.13 0.50 3.30
N LEU A 246 2.09 -0.43 3.22
CA LEU A 246 2.36 -1.45 4.24
C LEU A 246 3.41 -1.02 5.26
N LEU A 247 3.99 0.18 5.10
CA LEU A 247 4.86 0.75 6.11
C LEU A 247 4.07 0.93 7.42
N PRO A 248 4.69 0.63 8.59
CA PRO A 248 4.02 0.66 9.88
C PRO A 248 3.88 2.11 10.40
N ILE A 249 3.23 2.99 9.63
CA ILE A 249 3.09 4.42 9.91
C ILE A 249 1.61 4.80 10.01
N GLY A 250 1.23 5.31 11.17
CA GLY A 250 -0.07 5.89 11.48
C GLY A 250 -1.26 5.02 11.07
N ARG A 251 -2.13 5.60 10.24
CA ARG A 251 -3.34 4.97 9.68
C ARG A 251 -3.11 4.33 8.31
N LEU A 252 -1.88 4.20 7.84
CA LEU A 252 -1.62 3.33 6.69
C LEU A 252 -2.03 1.89 7.01
N GLU A 253 -2.21 1.05 5.99
CA GLU A 253 -2.63 -0.34 6.20
C GLU A 253 -1.61 -1.09 7.06
N GLY A 254 -0.31 -0.85 6.84
CA GLY A 254 0.76 -1.36 7.70
C GLY A 254 0.70 -0.86 9.14
N GLY A 255 0.31 0.40 9.34
CA GLY A 255 0.13 0.98 10.68
C GLY A 255 -1.04 0.35 11.44
N ARG A 256 -2.16 0.10 10.76
CA ARG A 256 -3.32 -0.62 11.33
C ARG A 256 -2.99 -2.07 11.67
N ILE A 257 -2.26 -2.75 10.78
CA ILE A 257 -1.73 -4.11 11.02
C ILE A 257 -0.81 -4.10 12.24
N ALA A 258 0.12 -3.14 12.34
CA ALA A 258 1.03 -3.00 13.47
C ALA A 258 0.27 -2.75 14.79
N GLN A 259 -0.76 -1.89 14.78
CA GLN A 259 -1.64 -1.66 15.94
C GLN A 259 -2.34 -2.95 16.39
N ALA A 260 -2.85 -3.74 15.44
CA ALA A 260 -3.51 -5.01 15.74
C ALA A 260 -2.53 -6.09 16.26
N VAL A 261 -1.31 -6.12 15.75
CA VAL A 261 -0.31 -7.15 16.06
C VAL A 261 0.49 -6.81 17.33
N PHE A 262 1.13 -5.66 17.36
CA PHE A 262 2.07 -5.25 18.42
C PHE A 262 1.43 -4.42 19.53
N GLY A 263 0.17 -4.00 19.36
CA GLY A 263 -0.53 -3.11 20.26
C GLY A 263 -0.23 -1.63 19.97
N ARG A 264 -1.02 -0.74 20.58
CA ARG A 264 -1.02 0.70 20.29
C ARG A 264 0.32 1.38 20.57
N SER A 265 0.88 1.18 21.77
CA SER A 265 2.14 1.83 22.18
C SER A 265 3.31 1.46 21.27
N ASN A 266 3.48 0.17 20.96
CA ASN A 266 4.52 -0.28 20.03
C ASN A 266 4.26 0.20 18.60
N ALA A 267 3.01 0.21 18.15
CA ALA A 267 2.67 0.72 16.82
C ALA A 267 2.90 2.23 16.69
N ALA A 268 2.67 3.01 17.75
CA ALA A 268 3.02 4.43 17.78
C ALA A 268 4.54 4.64 17.70
N LEU A 269 5.32 3.83 18.43
CA LEU A 269 6.78 3.85 18.34
C LEU A 269 7.26 3.48 16.92
N LEU A 270 6.70 2.41 16.33
CA LEU A 270 7.00 2.00 14.95
C LEU A 270 6.61 3.07 13.94
N SER A 271 5.48 3.75 14.14
CA SER A 271 5.05 4.86 13.31
C SER A 271 6.01 6.03 13.38
N PHE A 272 6.45 6.40 14.58
CA PHE A 272 7.43 7.46 14.75
C PHE A 272 8.76 7.08 14.10
N ALA A 273 9.25 5.86 14.35
CA ALA A 273 10.49 5.36 13.75
C ALA A 273 10.41 5.32 12.22
N GLY A 274 9.29 4.84 11.66
CA GLY A 274 9.06 4.81 10.21
C GLY A 274 9.04 6.20 9.59
N SER A 275 8.31 7.15 10.18
CA SER A 275 8.31 8.55 9.73
C SER A 275 9.70 9.19 9.82
N LEU A 276 10.45 8.93 10.90
CA LEU A 276 11.81 9.45 11.08
C LEU A 276 12.77 8.88 10.02
N LEU A 277 12.72 7.57 9.76
CA LEU A 277 13.55 6.93 8.73
C LEU A 277 13.25 7.47 7.33
N LEU A 278 11.96 7.68 7.01
CA LEU A 278 11.58 8.35 5.76
C LEU A 278 12.06 9.80 5.71
N GLY A 279 12.02 10.53 6.83
CA GLY A 279 12.57 11.88 6.93
C GLY A 279 14.08 11.91 6.67
N ILE A 280 14.83 10.98 7.26
CA ILE A 280 16.28 10.83 7.04
C ILE A 280 16.57 10.50 5.57
N GLY A 281 15.82 9.55 4.98
CA GLY A 281 15.93 9.22 3.56
C GLY A 281 15.58 10.41 2.64
N GLY A 282 14.66 11.26 3.08
CA GLY A 282 14.34 12.51 2.41
C GLY A 282 15.51 13.49 2.42
N LEU A 283 16.16 13.66 3.57
CA LEU A 283 17.35 14.51 3.72
C LEU A 283 18.56 13.96 2.96
N SER A 284 18.65 12.65 2.75
CA SER A 284 19.70 12.03 1.93
C SER A 284 19.47 12.18 0.42
N GLY A 285 18.45 12.94 0.00
CA GLY A 285 18.18 13.29 -1.40
C GLY A 285 17.07 12.47 -2.07
N SER A 286 16.41 11.55 -1.36
CA SER A 286 15.29 10.80 -1.93
C SER A 286 13.99 11.60 -1.86
N ILE A 287 13.57 12.15 -3.01
CA ILE A 287 12.28 12.83 -3.17
C ILE A 287 11.11 11.93 -2.75
N LEU A 288 11.24 10.61 -2.95
CA LEU A 288 10.22 9.63 -2.61
C LEU A 288 10.07 9.47 -1.10
N CYS A 289 11.18 9.31 -0.39
CA CYS A 289 11.17 9.21 1.07
C CYS A 289 10.65 10.51 1.69
N LEU A 290 11.02 11.66 1.12
CA LEU A 290 10.53 12.97 1.57
C LEU A 290 9.03 13.13 1.33
N ALA A 291 8.57 12.93 0.10
CA ALA A 291 7.16 13.10 -0.28
C ALA A 291 6.26 12.11 0.46
N TRP A 292 6.66 10.83 0.51
CA TRP A 292 5.92 9.80 1.24
C TRP A 292 5.98 10.00 2.76
N GLY A 293 7.13 10.42 3.30
CA GLY A 293 7.28 10.72 4.72
C GLY A 293 6.39 11.86 5.18
N LEU A 294 6.34 12.96 4.41
CA LEU A 294 5.41 14.06 4.67
C LEU A 294 3.95 13.61 4.53
N PHE A 295 3.64 12.90 3.45
CA PHE A 295 2.29 12.40 3.20
C PHE A 295 1.80 11.49 4.35
N ALA A 296 2.59 10.47 4.70
CA ALA A 296 2.26 9.51 5.75
C ALA A 296 2.15 10.16 7.13
N THR A 297 3.00 11.15 7.43
CA THR A 297 3.02 11.81 8.74
C THR A 297 1.87 12.82 8.91
N PHE A 298 1.58 13.63 7.90
CA PHE A 298 0.58 14.70 8.01
C PHE A 298 -0.84 14.27 7.63
N PHE A 299 -1.00 13.45 6.59
CA PHE A 299 -2.33 13.04 6.11
C PHE A 299 -2.79 11.71 6.70
N ARG A 300 -1.84 10.81 7.01
CA ARG A 300 -2.12 9.48 7.57
C ARG A 300 -1.52 9.28 8.96
N GLY A 301 -1.06 10.34 9.61
CA GLY A 301 -0.50 10.25 10.96
C GLY A 301 -1.55 9.89 12.01
N GLY A 302 -1.05 9.44 13.17
CA GLY A 302 -1.86 9.12 14.34
C GLY A 302 -2.41 7.71 14.36
N GLU A 303 -3.00 7.36 15.50
CA GLU A 303 -3.62 6.05 15.71
C GLU A 303 -5.03 5.98 15.10
N GLU A 304 -5.49 4.76 14.84
CA GLU A 304 -6.88 4.50 14.50
C GLU A 304 -7.71 4.46 15.79
N LEU A 305 -9.00 4.81 15.68
CA LEU A 305 -9.94 4.67 16.79
C LEU A 305 -9.91 3.22 17.33
N PRO A 306 -10.02 3.03 18.66
CA PRO A 306 -10.07 1.69 19.22
C PRO A 306 -11.14 0.80 18.66
N ALA A 307 -10.84 -0.50 18.70
CA ALA A 307 -11.86 -1.51 18.52
C ALA A 307 -12.62 -1.69 19.84
N ARG A 308 -13.90 -2.07 19.76
CA ARG A 308 -14.72 -2.32 20.95
C ARG A 308 -14.15 -3.42 21.84
N ASP A 309 -13.45 -4.38 21.24
CA ASP A 309 -12.75 -5.45 21.93
C ASP A 309 -11.29 -5.55 21.45
N GLU A 310 -10.37 -5.06 22.30
CA GLU A 310 -8.92 -5.20 22.13
C GLU A 310 -8.30 -6.26 23.06
N ILE A 311 -9.07 -6.83 23.99
CA ILE A 311 -8.62 -7.86 24.93
C ILE A 311 -8.49 -9.21 24.22
N THR A 312 -9.41 -9.51 23.30
CA THR A 312 -9.38 -10.79 22.59
C THR A 312 -8.14 -10.86 21.69
N PRO A 313 -7.27 -11.89 21.85
CA PRO A 313 -6.06 -12.01 21.05
C PRO A 313 -6.39 -12.30 19.57
N LEU A 314 -5.51 -11.82 18.69
CA LEU A 314 -5.66 -11.92 17.24
C LEU A 314 -5.66 -13.39 16.72
N GLY A 315 -4.97 -14.27 17.43
CA GLY A 315 -4.69 -15.66 17.01
C GLY A 315 -3.33 -15.78 16.29
N LYS A 316 -2.71 -16.96 16.39
CA LYS A 316 -1.35 -17.22 15.87
C LYS A 316 -1.26 -17.09 14.35
N ASP A 317 -2.30 -17.50 13.63
CA ASP A 317 -2.30 -17.49 12.16
C ASP A 317 -2.27 -16.06 11.62
N ARG A 318 -3.07 -15.15 12.21
CA ARG A 318 -3.09 -13.73 11.82
C ARG A 318 -1.77 -13.05 12.15
N PHE A 319 -1.16 -13.40 13.28
CA PHE A 319 0.17 -12.90 13.62
C PHE A 319 1.21 -13.30 12.55
N ALA A 320 1.20 -14.56 12.10
CA ALA A 320 2.08 -15.03 11.02
C ALA A 320 1.84 -14.25 9.72
N TRP A 321 0.58 -14.05 9.31
CA TRP A 321 0.25 -13.23 8.13
C TRP A 321 0.73 -11.79 8.26
N GLY A 322 0.62 -11.18 9.43
CA GLY A 322 1.14 -9.83 9.69
C GLY A 322 2.65 -9.73 9.47
N ILE A 323 3.41 -10.73 9.94
CA ILE A 323 4.85 -10.80 9.71
C ILE A 323 5.17 -11.01 8.23
N VAL A 324 4.49 -11.94 7.56
CA VAL A 324 4.70 -12.21 6.13
C VAL A 324 4.49 -10.94 5.30
N LEU A 325 3.41 -10.20 5.56
CA LEU A 325 3.15 -8.93 4.89
C LEU A 325 4.25 -7.90 5.17
N LEU A 326 4.64 -7.70 6.43
CA LEU A 326 5.74 -6.78 6.77
C LEU A 326 7.06 -7.18 6.09
N LEU A 327 7.37 -8.47 6.00
CA LEU A 327 8.54 -8.97 5.29
C LEU A 327 8.44 -8.71 3.79
N MET A 328 7.28 -8.91 3.16
CA MET A 328 7.10 -8.59 1.74
C MET A 328 7.27 -7.09 1.47
N GLY A 329 6.68 -6.23 2.32
CA GLY A 329 6.86 -4.79 2.22
C GLY A 329 8.32 -4.38 2.40
N PHE A 330 9.00 -4.97 3.38
CA PHE A 330 10.42 -4.76 3.63
C PHE A 330 11.28 -5.20 2.43
N LEU A 331 11.11 -6.42 1.92
CA LEU A 331 11.86 -6.92 0.77
C LEU A 331 11.59 -6.12 -0.52
N THR A 332 10.42 -5.51 -0.64
CA THR A 332 10.11 -4.67 -1.80
C THR A 332 10.72 -3.28 -1.67
N LEU A 333 10.77 -2.68 -0.48
CA LEU A 333 11.20 -1.29 -0.27
C LEU A 333 12.63 -1.13 0.25
N PHE A 334 13.24 -2.19 0.78
CA PHE A 334 14.54 -2.09 1.42
C PHE A 334 15.59 -1.75 0.36
N PRO A 335 16.30 -0.62 0.50
CA PRO A 335 17.29 -0.22 -0.49
C PRO A 335 18.40 -1.26 -0.52
N ASN A 336 18.65 -1.83 -1.70
CA ASN A 336 19.77 -2.72 -1.92
C ASN A 336 21.10 -1.92 -1.91
N GLY A 337 21.55 -1.49 -0.73
CA GLY A 337 22.79 -0.72 -0.57
C GLY A 337 24.06 -1.55 -0.79
N GLY A 338 23.94 -2.87 -0.70
CA GLY A 338 24.98 -3.79 -1.14
C GLY A 338 24.40 -4.60 -2.27
N GLY A 339 24.72 -4.23 -3.51
CA GLY A 339 24.57 -5.12 -4.65
C GLY A 339 25.05 -6.50 -4.21
N THR A 340 24.09 -7.38 -3.91
CA THR A 340 24.39 -8.68 -3.29
C THR A 340 25.06 -9.62 -4.28
N PHE A 341 25.28 -9.12 -5.50
CA PHE A 341 26.29 -9.57 -6.42
C PHE A 341 27.18 -8.37 -6.78
N PRO A 342 28.51 -8.46 -6.61
CA PRO A 342 29.40 -7.52 -7.27
C PRO A 342 29.18 -7.70 -8.77
N SER A 343 28.56 -6.72 -9.44
CA SER A 343 28.68 -6.64 -10.89
C SER A 343 30.14 -6.31 -11.17
N VAL A 344 30.90 -7.35 -11.52
CA VAL A 344 32.26 -7.20 -12.09
C VAL A 344 32.21 -6.42 -13.41
N PHE A 345 31.02 -6.07 -13.91
CA PHE A 345 30.80 -5.57 -15.28
C PHE A 345 30.10 -4.22 -15.43
N SER A 346 29.89 -3.41 -14.38
CA SER A 346 29.63 -1.98 -14.59
C SER A 346 29.59 -1.17 -13.28
N ALA A 347 30.39 -0.12 -13.21
CA ALA A 347 30.11 1.02 -12.35
C ALA A 347 28.81 1.72 -12.83
N PRO A 348 28.02 2.32 -11.93
CA PRO A 348 26.84 3.11 -12.33
C PRO A 348 27.29 4.25 -13.25
N PHE A 349 26.81 4.24 -14.50
CA PHE A 349 27.12 5.27 -15.48
C PHE A 349 26.35 6.56 -15.13
N TYR A 350 27.07 7.57 -14.60
CA TYR A 350 26.53 8.89 -14.32
C TYR A 350 26.71 9.81 -15.54
N ARG A 351 25.64 10.49 -15.94
CA ARG A 351 25.58 11.44 -17.07
C ARG A 351 26.27 12.79 -16.76
N SER A 352 27.33 12.78 -15.94
CA SER A 352 28.10 13.97 -15.55
C SER A 352 29.56 13.95 -16.01
N ASP A 353 29.99 12.90 -16.72
CA ASP A 353 31.39 12.75 -17.16
C ASP A 353 31.59 13.00 -18.66
N LEU A 354 30.84 13.95 -19.24
CA LEU A 354 31.11 14.54 -20.56
C LEU A 354 30.98 16.05 -20.55
#